data_AF-A0A6P0XE92-F1
#
_entry.id   AF-A0A6P0XE92-F1
#
_cell.length_a   1.000
_cell.length_b   1.000
_cell.length_c   1.000
_cell.angle_alpha   90.00
_cell.angle_beta   90.00
_cell.angle_gamma   90.00
#
_symmetry.space_group_name_H-M   'P 1'
#
loop_
_entity.id
_entity.type
_entity.pdbx_description
1 polymer ?
#
loop_
_entity_poly.entity_id
_entity_poly.type
_entity_poly.pdbx_seq_one_letter_code
_entity_poly.pdbx_strand_id
1 'polypeptide(L)'
;MWLKFGVNADNNLVTIEDVPSGKTDLTCIYCGGFLTAKKGKIKAHHFAHTEETCYPVANRSFPTLPLYDNFNIRLSGKELQQLKQLWREYGNTDYSIPTVPFRLVLRKLFVMNSQQDGYDFTSLGKIPVGALPLAEFNQVQEPLLLEELGKLRGAAERAQILNSSSLEQRLADFQLYRAQLRRILQFQLYFLQVKTEHETLHKIGVTRRSISERVAEVERDLQKHYQHIEIQVLGTWEHRGNVELYFKHRYQAFNYPIGSLTEYFKFSAVEPIWQDLCQMKKKVLSTEELKIVQDDSI
;
A
#
# COMPACT_ATOMS: atom_id res chain seq x y z
N MET A 1 14.01 4.10 -4.73
CA MET A 1 12.85 4.41 -3.84
C MET A 1 13.14 5.72 -3.16
N TRP A 2 12.14 6.55 -2.89
CA TRP A 2 12.37 7.90 -2.38
C TRP A 2 12.08 8.02 -0.88
N LEU A 3 12.75 8.95 -0.19
CA LEU A 3 12.52 9.23 1.24
C LEU A 3 11.15 9.91 1.42
N LYS A 4 10.22 9.25 2.11
CA LYS A 4 8.83 9.73 2.30
C LYS A 4 8.58 10.43 3.64
N PHE A 5 9.58 10.43 4.53
CA PHE A 5 9.46 11.00 5.88
C PHE A 5 10.66 11.90 6.20
N GLY A 6 10.41 12.98 6.93
CA GLY A 6 11.40 13.81 7.59
C GLY A 6 11.12 13.89 9.10
N VAL A 7 12.10 14.31 9.88
CA VAL A 7 11.99 14.45 11.34
C VAL A 7 11.80 15.93 11.68
N ASN A 8 10.81 16.26 12.52
CA ASN A 8 10.61 17.62 12.99
C ASN A 8 11.43 17.92 14.27
N ALA A 9 11.33 19.15 14.80
CA ALA A 9 12.05 19.56 16.02
C ALA A 9 11.70 18.74 17.27
N ASP A 10 10.50 18.14 17.32
CA ASP A 10 10.03 17.30 18.41
C ASP A 10 10.42 15.81 18.23
N ASN A 11 11.31 15.51 17.27
CA ASN A 11 11.69 14.15 16.86
C ASN A 11 10.54 13.29 16.31
N ASN A 12 9.45 13.91 15.85
CA ASN A 12 8.34 13.22 15.22
C ASN A 12 8.57 13.04 13.71
N LEU A 13 8.18 11.87 13.20
CA LEU A 13 8.22 11.59 11.77
C LEU A 13 7.03 12.21 11.04
N VAL A 14 7.33 13.15 10.15
CA VAL A 14 6.38 13.85 9.29
C VAL A 14 6.46 13.30 7.88
N THR A 15 5.32 12.91 7.32
CA THR A 15 5.23 12.35 5.96
C THR A 15 5.20 13.47 4.91
N ILE A 16 5.75 13.19 3.73
CA ILE A 16 5.78 14.14 2.60
C ILE A 16 4.38 14.62 2.20
N GLU A 17 3.34 13.81 2.42
CA GLU A 17 1.98 14.19 2.06
C GLU A 17 1.46 15.37 2.89
N ASP A 18 1.92 15.52 4.14
CA ASP A 18 1.42 16.51 5.09
C ASP A 18 2.15 17.86 5.01
N VAL A 19 3.17 17.98 4.14
CA VAL A 19 4.02 19.18 4.03
C VAL A 19 3.84 19.86 2.68
N PRO A 20 3.77 21.21 2.58
CA PRO A 20 3.77 21.89 1.29
C PRO A 20 5.06 21.63 0.50
N SER A 21 5.05 21.88 -0.81
CA SER A 21 6.26 21.79 -1.64
C SER A 21 7.24 22.91 -1.28
N GLY A 22 8.54 22.65 -1.28
CA GLY A 22 9.57 23.65 -1.01
C GLY A 22 10.53 23.28 0.13
N LYS A 23 11.30 24.27 0.60
CA LYS A 23 12.19 24.11 1.76
C LYS A 23 11.38 23.85 3.03
N THR A 24 11.92 23.04 3.93
CA THR A 24 11.25 22.64 5.18
C THR A 24 12.24 22.71 6.33
N ASP A 25 11.72 22.79 7.55
CA ASP A 25 12.52 22.66 8.78
C ASP A 25 12.72 21.19 9.20
N LEU A 26 12.38 20.25 8.32
CA LEU A 26 12.53 18.82 8.58
C LEU A 26 13.94 18.35 8.27
N THR A 27 14.40 17.37 9.05
CA THR A 27 15.72 16.76 8.91
C THR A 27 15.64 15.29 8.49
N CYS A 28 16.71 14.80 7.88
CA CYS A 28 16.83 13.40 7.50
C CYS A 28 17.06 12.53 8.74
N ILE A 29 16.24 11.50 8.93
CA ILE A 29 16.39 10.54 10.03
C ILE A 29 17.75 9.83 10.06
N TYR A 30 18.44 9.75 8.92
CA TYR A 30 19.71 9.03 8.80
C TYR A 30 20.95 9.89 9.08
N CYS A 31 20.89 11.21 8.89
CA CYS A 31 22.07 12.07 8.98
C CYS A 31 21.82 13.46 9.61
N GLY A 32 20.57 13.78 9.95
CA GLY A 32 20.19 15.10 10.46
C GLY A 32 20.19 16.24 9.42
N GLY A 33 20.56 15.98 8.16
CA GLY A 33 20.61 17.01 7.12
C GLY A 33 19.23 17.55 6.74
N PHE A 34 19.14 18.84 6.42
CA PHE A 34 17.89 19.51 6.05
C PHE A 34 17.24 18.94 4.79
N LEU A 35 15.92 18.89 4.78
CA LEU A 35 15.12 18.34 3.70
C LEU A 35 14.31 19.41 2.96
N THR A 36 14.17 19.20 1.66
CA THR A 36 13.28 19.93 0.75
C THR A 36 12.19 18.99 0.28
N ALA A 37 10.93 19.36 0.46
CA ALA A 37 9.77 18.65 -0.04
C ALA A 37 9.64 18.85 -1.56
N LYS A 38 9.76 17.76 -2.32
CA LYS A 38 9.59 17.71 -3.78
C LYS A 38 8.24 17.07 -4.09
N LYS A 39 7.26 17.90 -4.48
CA LYS A 39 5.96 17.45 -4.99
C LYS A 39 5.85 17.78 -6.47
N GLY A 40 5.45 16.80 -7.28
CA GLY A 40 5.39 16.95 -8.73
C GLY A 40 4.47 15.92 -9.36
N LYS A 41 4.11 16.14 -10.62
CA LYS A 41 3.14 15.31 -11.36
C LYS A 41 3.72 14.00 -11.89
N ILE A 42 5.04 13.93 -12.08
CA ILE A 42 5.72 12.80 -12.73
C ILE A 42 6.37 11.86 -11.71
N LYS A 43 7.15 12.42 -10.78
CA LYS A 43 7.83 11.63 -9.73
C LYS A 43 6.96 11.58 -8.48
N ALA A 44 6.94 10.43 -7.82
CA ALA A 44 6.32 10.30 -6.52
C ALA A 44 6.83 11.38 -5.55
N HIS A 45 5.93 11.93 -4.73
CA HIS A 45 6.28 12.92 -3.73
C HIS A 45 7.35 12.38 -2.79
N HIS A 46 8.40 13.16 -2.56
CA HIS A 46 9.48 12.77 -1.66
C HIS A 46 10.21 13.96 -1.05
N PHE A 47 10.99 13.68 0.00
CA PHE A 47 12.00 14.57 0.50
C PHE A 47 13.33 14.33 -0.22
N ALA A 48 13.99 15.42 -0.59
CA ALA A 48 15.38 15.43 -1.04
C ALA A 48 16.22 16.22 -0.03
N HIS A 49 17.50 15.90 0.10
CA HIS A 49 18.40 16.76 0.87
C HIS A 49 18.48 18.14 0.21
N THR A 50 18.54 19.18 1.04
CA THR A 50 18.75 20.55 0.57
C THR A 50 20.18 20.74 0.05
N GLU A 51 21.12 20.01 0.64
CA GLU A 51 22.52 19.96 0.26
C GLU A 51 22.87 18.56 -0.31
N GLU A 52 24.01 18.00 0.08
CA GLU A 52 24.45 16.68 -0.38
C GLU A 52 23.53 15.58 0.13
N THR A 53 23.22 14.62 -0.75
CA THR A 53 22.42 13.46 -0.38
C THR A 53 23.28 12.47 0.38
N CYS A 54 22.88 12.14 1.62
CA CYS A 54 23.62 11.19 2.43
C CYS A 54 23.64 9.77 1.84
N TYR A 55 24.69 9.01 2.18
CA TYR A 55 24.92 7.67 1.65
C TYR A 55 23.73 6.70 1.81
N PRO A 56 23.03 6.62 2.97
CA PRO A 56 21.86 5.77 3.13
C PRO A 56 20.73 6.07 2.14
N VAL A 57 20.50 7.35 1.83
CA VAL A 57 19.44 7.76 0.89
C VAL A 57 19.87 7.54 -0.56
N ALA A 58 21.14 7.72 -0.89
CA ALA A 58 21.64 7.57 -2.26
C ALA A 58 21.78 6.10 -2.71
N ASN A 59 22.21 5.21 -1.81
CA ASN A 59 22.72 3.89 -2.22
C ASN A 59 21.90 2.70 -1.74
N ARG A 60 20.82 2.91 -0.98
CA ARG A 60 20.06 1.82 -0.35
C ARG A 60 18.57 1.86 -0.63
N SER A 61 17.95 0.71 -0.37
CA SER A 61 16.50 0.60 -0.33
C SER A 61 16.01 0.89 1.10
N PHE A 62 14.98 1.71 1.20
CA PHE A 62 14.27 1.94 2.44
C PHE A 62 13.42 0.72 2.80
N PRO A 63 13.17 0.47 4.09
CA PRO A 63 12.21 -0.55 4.50
C PRO A 63 10.81 -0.16 4.02
N THR A 64 10.11 -1.12 3.40
CA THR A 64 8.76 -0.92 2.88
C THR A 64 7.79 -1.94 3.42
N LEU A 65 6.53 -1.55 3.54
CA LEU A 65 5.44 -2.46 3.85
C LEU A 65 5.35 -3.56 2.76
N PRO A 66 5.46 -4.84 3.13
CA PRO A 66 5.22 -5.95 2.21
C PRO A 66 3.87 -5.82 1.51
N LEU A 67 3.88 -6.05 0.18
CA LEU A 67 2.66 -6.06 -0.65
C LEU A 67 1.83 -4.78 -0.58
N TYR A 68 2.42 -3.61 -0.34
CA TYR A 68 1.68 -2.35 -0.27
C TYR A 68 1.76 -1.54 -1.56
N ASP A 69 2.97 -1.23 -2.04
CA ASP A 69 3.21 -0.43 -3.25
C ASP A 69 3.90 -1.23 -4.38
N ASN A 70 4.10 -2.53 -4.18
CA ASN A 70 4.67 -3.44 -5.16
C ASN A 70 4.02 -4.83 -5.11
N PHE A 71 3.01 -5.03 -5.96
CA PHE A 71 2.29 -6.30 -6.10
C PHE A 71 2.97 -7.29 -7.03
N ASN A 72 4.04 -6.90 -7.72
CA ASN A 72 4.79 -7.79 -8.61
C ASN A 72 5.71 -8.75 -7.83
N ILE A 73 5.72 -8.70 -6.50
CA ILE A 73 6.46 -9.62 -5.61
C ILE A 73 7.93 -9.87 -6.03
N ARG A 74 8.57 -8.81 -6.55
CA ARG A 74 9.96 -8.82 -7.07
C ARG A 74 10.18 -9.84 -8.20
N LEU A 75 9.16 -10.08 -9.02
CA LEU A 75 9.30 -10.76 -10.30
C LEU A 75 9.96 -9.83 -11.31
N SER A 76 10.83 -10.41 -12.14
CA SER A 76 11.30 -9.74 -13.36
C SER A 76 10.15 -9.51 -14.33
N GLY A 77 10.32 -8.60 -15.29
CA GLY A 77 9.30 -8.33 -16.31
C GLY A 77 8.90 -9.59 -17.09
N LYS A 78 9.86 -10.48 -17.38
CA LYS A 78 9.61 -11.76 -18.06
C LYS A 78 8.80 -12.73 -17.19
N GLU A 79 9.17 -12.89 -15.92
CA GLU A 79 8.43 -13.76 -14.99
C GLU A 79 6.99 -13.24 -14.79
N LEU A 80 6.79 -11.93 -14.69
CA LEU A 80 5.46 -11.34 -14.55
C LEU A 80 4.60 -11.54 -15.80
N GLN A 81 5.19 -11.38 -17.00
CA GLN A 81 4.49 -11.65 -18.26
C GLN A 81 4.05 -13.11 -18.35
N GLN A 82 4.94 -14.04 -17.98
CA GLN A 82 4.61 -15.46 -17.95
C GLN A 82 3.50 -15.78 -16.96
N LEU A 83 3.53 -15.21 -15.75
CA LEU A 83 2.47 -15.37 -14.76
C LEU A 83 1.12 -14.87 -15.29
N LYS A 84 1.10 -13.71 -15.98
CA LYS A 84 -0.11 -13.16 -16.61
C LYS A 84 -0.64 -14.05 -17.73
N GLN A 85 0.23 -14.67 -18.52
CA GLN A 85 -0.18 -15.61 -19.56
C GLN A 85 -0.83 -16.85 -18.94
N LEU A 86 -0.18 -17.46 -17.94
CA LEU A 86 -0.75 -18.60 -17.22
C LEU A 86 -2.10 -18.25 -16.58
N TRP A 87 -2.23 -17.06 -16.00
CA TRP A 87 -3.49 -16.59 -15.43
C TRP A 87 -4.58 -16.43 -16.50
N ARG A 88 -4.24 -15.94 -17.69
CA ARG A 88 -5.19 -15.80 -18.79
C ARG A 88 -5.69 -17.16 -19.29
N GLU A 89 -4.82 -18.15 -19.34
CA GLU A 89 -5.13 -19.49 -19.87
C GLU A 89 -5.86 -20.37 -18.83
N TYR A 90 -5.48 -20.30 -17.56
CA TYR A 90 -5.93 -21.23 -16.51
C TYR A 90 -6.60 -20.56 -15.31
N GLY A 91 -6.47 -19.24 -15.11
CA GLY A 91 -6.90 -18.56 -13.88
C GLY A 91 -8.41 -18.54 -13.62
N ASN A 92 -9.21 -18.76 -14.68
CA ASN A 92 -10.67 -18.84 -14.60
C ASN A 92 -11.20 -20.23 -15.00
N THR A 93 -10.36 -21.27 -14.95
CA THR A 93 -10.76 -22.65 -15.27
C THR A 93 -10.62 -23.54 -14.05
N ASP A 94 -11.30 -24.68 -14.06
CA ASP A 94 -11.18 -25.71 -13.01
C ASP A 94 -10.00 -26.68 -13.28
N TYR A 95 -9.13 -26.35 -14.24
CA TYR A 95 -8.00 -27.18 -14.65
C TYR A 95 -6.69 -26.67 -14.04
N SER A 96 -5.96 -27.58 -13.41
CA SER A 96 -4.58 -27.36 -12.99
C SER A 96 -3.68 -27.06 -14.19
N ILE A 97 -2.67 -26.22 -13.96
CA ILE A 97 -1.67 -25.89 -14.97
C ILE A 97 -0.75 -27.10 -15.15
N PRO A 98 -0.60 -27.68 -16.35
CA PRO A 98 0.20 -28.89 -16.53
C PRO A 98 1.67 -28.69 -16.15
N THR A 99 2.25 -27.55 -16.52
CA THR A 99 3.64 -27.24 -16.19
C THR A 99 3.80 -25.76 -15.85
N VAL A 100 4.61 -25.49 -14.83
CA VAL A 100 5.01 -24.13 -14.45
C VAL A 100 6.52 -24.06 -14.31
N PRO A 101 7.14 -22.89 -14.53
CA PRO A 101 8.57 -22.74 -14.28
C PRO A 101 8.89 -23.03 -12.83
N PHE A 102 9.86 -23.91 -12.60
CA PHE A 102 10.29 -24.32 -11.26
C PHE A 102 10.66 -23.12 -10.36
N ARG A 103 11.22 -22.04 -10.92
CA ARG A 103 11.51 -20.81 -10.18
C ARG A 103 10.27 -20.14 -9.56
N LEU A 104 9.12 -20.22 -10.23
CA LEU A 104 7.86 -19.67 -9.69
C LEU A 104 7.28 -20.56 -8.58
N VAL A 105 7.52 -21.87 -8.65
CA VAL A 105 7.21 -22.82 -7.56
C VAL A 105 8.09 -22.55 -6.34
N LEU A 106 9.41 -22.37 -6.52
CA LEU A 106 10.33 -22.01 -5.42
C LEU A 106 9.95 -20.70 -4.73
N ARG A 107 9.34 -19.77 -5.47
CA ARG A 107 8.79 -18.50 -4.94
C ARG A 107 7.41 -18.67 -4.30
N LYS A 108 6.89 -19.90 -4.19
CA LYS A 108 5.59 -20.25 -3.61
C LYS A 108 4.40 -19.62 -4.35
N LEU A 109 4.52 -19.37 -5.66
CA LEU A 109 3.42 -18.82 -6.47
C LEU A 109 2.47 -19.90 -6.97
N PHE A 110 2.97 -21.12 -7.04
CA PHE A 110 2.24 -22.30 -7.45
C PHE A 110 2.43 -23.40 -6.41
N VAL A 111 1.40 -24.23 -6.27
CA VAL A 111 1.42 -25.46 -5.45
C VAL A 111 0.99 -26.62 -6.33
N MET A 112 1.63 -27.78 -6.13
CA MET A 112 1.25 -29.00 -6.85
C MET A 112 -0.13 -29.46 -6.37
N ASN A 113 -1.03 -29.70 -7.32
CA ASN A 113 -2.30 -30.36 -7.14
C ASN A 113 -2.15 -31.84 -7.53
N SER A 114 -2.05 -32.71 -6.53
CA SER A 114 -1.85 -34.15 -6.74
C SER A 114 -3.08 -34.86 -7.32
N GLN A 115 -4.27 -34.25 -7.26
CA GLN A 115 -5.50 -34.87 -7.78
C GLN A 115 -5.62 -34.70 -9.29
N GLN A 116 -5.12 -33.59 -9.84
CA GLN A 116 -5.20 -33.26 -11.27
C GLN A 116 -3.85 -33.35 -12.00
N ASP A 117 -2.79 -33.78 -11.30
CA ASP A 117 -1.42 -33.87 -11.81
C ASP A 117 -0.93 -32.57 -12.48
N GLY A 118 -1.05 -31.47 -11.75
CA GLY A 118 -0.66 -30.14 -12.24
C GLY A 118 -0.47 -29.13 -11.11
N TYR A 119 -0.50 -27.84 -11.44
CA TYR A 119 -0.22 -26.76 -10.49
C TYR A 119 -1.36 -25.75 -10.40
N ASP A 120 -1.66 -25.34 -9.17
CA ASP A 120 -2.61 -24.29 -8.86
C ASP A 120 -1.91 -23.02 -8.38
N PHE A 121 -2.51 -21.87 -8.67
CA PHE A 121 -2.06 -20.60 -8.11
C PHE A 121 -2.29 -20.57 -6.60
N THR A 122 -1.23 -20.28 -5.85
CA THR A 122 -1.37 -19.96 -4.42
C THR A 122 -1.97 -18.56 -4.24
N SER A 123 -2.38 -18.21 -3.02
CA SER A 123 -2.82 -16.84 -2.73
C SER A 123 -1.74 -15.81 -3.10
N LEU A 124 -0.46 -16.10 -2.84
CA LEU A 124 0.65 -15.24 -3.25
C LEU A 124 0.78 -15.13 -4.78
N GLY A 125 0.56 -16.22 -5.51
CA GLY A 125 0.58 -16.23 -6.98
C GLY A 125 -0.55 -15.44 -7.63
N LYS A 126 -1.70 -15.28 -6.94
CA LYS A 126 -2.86 -14.51 -7.41
C LYS A 126 -2.68 -12.99 -7.25
N ILE A 127 -1.77 -12.53 -6.38
CA ILE A 127 -1.59 -11.11 -6.09
C ILE A 127 -1.11 -10.30 -7.30
N PRO A 128 -0.04 -10.67 -8.04
CA PRO A 128 0.51 -9.85 -9.13
C PRO A 128 -0.42 -9.69 -10.34
N VAL A 129 -1.43 -10.55 -10.44
CA VAL A 129 -2.45 -10.53 -11.50
C VAL A 129 -3.77 -9.94 -11.00
N GLY A 130 -3.81 -9.40 -9.78
CA GLY A 130 -5.00 -8.79 -9.20
C GLY A 130 -6.13 -9.77 -8.89
N ALA A 131 -5.85 -11.07 -8.80
CA ALA A 131 -6.89 -12.10 -8.74
C ALA A 131 -7.32 -12.51 -7.33
N LEU A 132 -6.53 -12.19 -6.30
CA LEU A 132 -6.85 -12.54 -4.92
C LEU A 132 -7.99 -11.65 -4.37
N PRO A 133 -9.06 -12.22 -3.80
CA PRO A 133 -10.08 -11.43 -3.08
C PRO A 133 -9.47 -10.59 -1.95
N LEU A 134 -10.07 -9.45 -1.65
CA LEU A 134 -9.57 -8.50 -0.66
C LEU A 134 -9.51 -9.13 0.74
N ALA A 135 -10.48 -9.98 1.07
CA ALA A 135 -10.51 -10.71 2.34
C ALA A 135 -9.29 -11.65 2.50
N GLU A 136 -8.93 -12.38 1.45
CA GLU A 136 -7.76 -13.26 1.44
C GLU A 136 -6.45 -12.48 1.37
N PHE A 137 -6.42 -11.37 0.63
CA PHE A 137 -5.24 -10.50 0.57
C PHE A 137 -4.83 -10.00 1.95
N ASN A 138 -5.79 -9.60 2.79
CA ASN A 138 -5.52 -9.21 4.17
C ASN A 138 -4.88 -10.36 4.99
N GLN A 139 -5.35 -11.60 4.80
CA GLN A 139 -4.81 -12.77 5.49
C GLN A 139 -3.36 -13.07 5.08
N VAL A 140 -2.98 -12.76 3.83
CA VAL A 140 -1.61 -12.89 3.34
C VAL A 140 -0.74 -11.73 3.84
N GLN A 141 -1.22 -10.49 3.73
CA GLN A 141 -0.40 -9.31 3.99
C GLN A 141 -0.14 -9.09 5.48
N GLU A 142 -1.16 -9.20 6.34
CA GLU A 142 -1.04 -8.83 7.75
C GLU A 142 0.11 -9.55 8.49
N PRO A 143 0.28 -10.88 8.37
CA PRO A 143 1.42 -11.56 8.99
C PRO A 143 2.78 -11.06 8.47
N LEU A 144 2.88 -10.75 7.17
CA LEU A 144 4.12 -10.26 6.56
C LEU A 144 4.48 -8.86 7.11
N LEU A 145 3.49 -8.02 7.39
CA LEU A 145 3.73 -6.71 8.01
C LEU A 145 4.37 -6.87 9.39
N LEU A 146 3.83 -7.76 10.22
CA LEU A 146 4.34 -8.00 11.58
C LEU A 146 5.68 -8.74 11.58
N GLU A 147 5.88 -9.68 10.66
CA GLU A 147 7.15 -10.39 10.50
C GLU A 147 8.29 -9.41 10.15
N GLU A 148 8.04 -8.48 9.21
CA GLU A 148 9.03 -7.48 8.82
C GLU A 148 9.31 -6.48 9.95
N LEU A 149 8.27 -6.05 10.69
CA LEU A 149 8.45 -5.24 11.90
C LEU A 149 9.38 -5.94 12.91
N GLY A 150 9.14 -7.22 13.18
CA GLY A 150 9.94 -8.03 14.11
C GLY A 150 11.40 -8.19 13.65
N LYS A 151 11.62 -8.39 12.34
CA LYS A 151 12.97 -8.45 11.76
C LYS A 151 13.75 -7.16 11.96
N LEU A 152 13.11 -6.01 11.71
CA LEU A 152 13.75 -4.70 11.87
C LEU A 152 14.03 -4.38 13.34
N ARG A 153 13.07 -4.65 14.24
CA ARG A 153 13.27 -4.53 15.69
C ARG A 153 14.46 -5.35 16.17
N GLY A 154 14.45 -6.66 15.90
CA GLY A 154 15.52 -7.55 16.33
C GLY A 154 16.87 -7.19 15.72
N ALA A 155 16.89 -6.61 14.51
CA ALA A 155 18.13 -6.10 13.92
C ALA A 155 18.68 -4.88 14.68
N ALA A 156 17.82 -3.94 15.10
CA ALA A 156 18.21 -2.79 15.90
C ALA A 156 18.69 -3.22 17.30
N GLU A 157 17.95 -4.08 17.99
CA GLU A 157 18.30 -4.63 19.32
C GLU A 157 19.65 -5.34 19.29
N ARG A 158 19.89 -6.21 18.29
CA ARG A 158 21.19 -6.88 18.14
C ARG A 158 22.33 -5.90 17.92
N ALA A 159 22.12 -4.86 17.11
CA ALA A 159 23.13 -3.84 16.89
C ALA A 159 23.43 -3.03 18.15
N GLN A 160 22.42 -2.80 18.99
CA GLN A 160 22.57 -2.13 20.28
C GLN A 160 23.40 -2.96 21.25
N ILE A 161 23.04 -4.23 21.43
CA ILE A 161 23.77 -5.18 22.31
C ILE A 161 25.24 -5.30 21.90
N LEU A 162 25.51 -5.29 20.59
CA LEU A 162 26.86 -5.42 20.04
C LEU A 162 27.62 -4.10 19.91
N ASN A 163 27.05 -2.96 20.34
CA ASN A 163 27.61 -1.61 20.11
C ASN A 163 28.06 -1.40 18.65
N SER A 164 27.25 -1.87 17.70
CA SER A 164 27.56 -1.83 16.28
C SER A 164 27.50 -0.42 15.74
N SER A 165 28.45 -0.05 14.88
CA SER A 165 28.40 1.19 14.08
C SER A 165 27.17 1.31 13.18
N SER A 166 26.41 0.22 12.99
CA SER A 166 25.15 0.22 12.23
C SER A 166 23.90 0.55 13.05
N LEU A 167 24.03 0.80 14.36
CA LEU A 167 22.89 0.99 15.27
C LEU A 167 21.94 2.10 14.83
N GLU A 168 22.44 3.33 14.68
CA GLU A 168 21.63 4.51 14.33
C GLU A 168 20.81 4.27 13.07
N GLN A 169 21.46 3.68 12.06
CA GLN A 169 20.84 3.41 10.79
C GLN A 169 19.81 2.27 10.84
N ARG A 170 19.97 1.28 11.73
CA ARG A 170 18.95 0.25 11.97
C ARG A 170 17.76 0.77 12.79
N LEU A 171 18.02 1.67 13.74
CA LEU A 171 16.97 2.38 14.46
C LEU A 171 16.14 3.24 13.49
N ALA A 172 16.80 3.96 12.59
CA ALA A 172 16.14 4.73 11.55
C ALA A 172 15.28 3.86 10.63
N ASP A 173 15.80 2.71 10.17
CA ASP A 173 15.03 1.76 9.36
C ASP A 173 13.78 1.25 10.12
N PHE A 174 13.93 0.89 11.39
CA PHE A 174 12.81 0.45 12.24
C PHE A 174 11.76 1.56 12.45
N GLN A 175 12.18 2.78 12.75
CA GLN A 175 11.30 3.93 12.96
C GLN A 175 10.53 4.30 11.68
N LEU A 176 11.19 4.31 10.52
CA LEU A 176 10.54 4.55 9.23
C LEU A 176 9.50 3.47 8.90
N TYR A 177 9.80 2.21 9.17
CA TYR A 177 8.85 1.13 8.97
C TYR A 177 7.65 1.26 9.91
N ARG A 178 7.91 1.52 11.21
CA ARG A 178 6.86 1.72 12.21
C ARG A 178 5.94 2.89 11.83
N ALA A 179 6.49 4.00 11.34
CA ALA A 179 5.70 5.15 10.88
C ALA A 179 4.81 4.81 9.67
N GLN A 180 5.33 4.03 8.70
CA GLN A 180 4.53 3.54 7.57
C GLN A 180 3.40 2.61 8.02
N LEU A 181 3.69 1.67 8.92
CA LEU A 181 2.69 0.74 9.44
C LEU A 181 1.63 1.48 10.26
N ARG A 182 2.05 2.37 11.16
CA ARG A 182 1.15 3.25 11.93
C ARG A 182 0.20 4.00 11.01
N ARG A 183 0.74 4.53 9.91
CA ARG A 183 -0.04 5.25 8.92
C ARG A 183 -1.20 4.38 8.44
N ILE A 184 -0.94 3.25 7.79
CA ILE A 184 -2.01 2.41 7.22
C ILE A 184 -3.02 1.91 8.27
N LEU A 185 -2.60 1.73 9.52
CA LEU A 185 -3.47 1.34 10.63
C LEU A 185 -4.33 2.51 11.12
N GLN A 186 -3.87 3.75 11.08
CA GLN A 186 -4.68 4.92 11.47
C GLN A 186 -5.69 5.35 10.41
N PHE A 187 -5.51 4.90 9.17
CA PHE A 187 -6.40 5.24 8.07
C PHE A 187 -7.61 4.30 8.04
N GLN A 188 -8.81 4.88 7.84
CA GLN A 188 -9.99 4.13 7.43
C GLN A 188 -10.09 4.12 5.90
N LEU A 189 -10.43 2.97 5.33
CA LEU A 189 -10.81 2.82 3.93
C LEU A 189 -12.25 3.27 3.76
N TYR A 190 -12.58 3.94 2.67
CA TYR A 190 -13.96 4.27 2.31
C TYR A 190 -14.24 3.94 0.85
N PHE A 191 -15.49 3.58 0.57
CA PHE A 191 -16.00 3.33 -0.77
C PHE A 191 -17.26 4.18 -0.99
N LEU A 192 -17.23 5.01 -2.02
CA LEU A 192 -18.32 5.93 -2.37
C LEU A 192 -18.94 5.53 -3.70
N GLN A 193 -20.25 5.73 -3.80
CA GLN A 193 -20.95 5.89 -5.07
C GLN A 193 -21.12 7.38 -5.34
N VAL A 194 -20.86 7.78 -6.58
CA VAL A 194 -21.00 9.15 -7.06
C VAL A 194 -21.93 9.10 -8.27
N LYS A 195 -23.14 9.64 -8.13
CA LYS A 195 -24.05 9.83 -9.26
C LYS A 195 -23.86 11.23 -9.80
N THR A 196 -23.75 11.32 -11.11
CA THR A 196 -23.65 12.57 -11.86
C THR A 196 -24.82 12.67 -12.83
N GLU A 197 -24.95 13.81 -13.53
CA GLU A 197 -25.91 13.98 -14.61
C GLU A 197 -25.72 13.01 -15.79
N HIS A 198 -24.56 12.34 -15.90
CA HIS A 198 -24.22 11.50 -17.05
C HIS A 198 -24.06 10.03 -16.70
N GLU A 199 -23.57 9.74 -15.49
CA GLU A 199 -23.12 8.40 -15.13
C GLU A 199 -23.02 8.18 -13.62
N THR A 200 -22.90 6.92 -13.22
CA THR A 200 -22.56 6.51 -11.87
C THR A 200 -21.11 6.04 -11.82
N LEU A 201 -20.33 6.67 -10.94
CA LEU A 201 -18.93 6.40 -10.69
C LEU A 201 -18.77 5.88 -9.26
N HIS A 202 -17.63 5.24 -9.01
CA HIS A 202 -17.27 4.77 -7.68
C HIS A 202 -15.88 5.25 -7.30
N LYS A 203 -15.68 5.58 -6.03
CA LYS A 203 -14.40 6.05 -5.52
C LYS A 203 -13.96 5.18 -4.35
N ILE A 204 -12.73 4.68 -4.42
CA ILE A 204 -12.03 4.14 -3.27
C ILE A 204 -11.05 5.19 -2.74
N GLY A 205 -10.81 5.19 -1.43
CA GLY A 205 -9.73 5.98 -0.86
C GLY A 205 -9.58 5.71 0.63
N VAL A 206 -8.60 6.37 1.23
CA VAL A 206 -8.36 6.32 2.66
C VAL A 206 -8.44 7.70 3.29
N THR A 207 -8.89 7.78 4.54
CA THR A 207 -8.83 9.02 5.30
C THR A 207 -8.55 8.80 6.78
N ARG A 208 -7.95 9.81 7.44
CA ARG A 208 -7.89 9.93 8.91
C ARG A 208 -8.96 10.89 9.44
N ARG A 209 -9.58 11.67 8.55
CA ARG A 209 -10.64 12.63 8.87
C ARG A 209 -11.97 11.90 9.04
N SER A 210 -12.99 12.61 9.52
CA SER A 210 -14.34 12.09 9.47
C SER A 210 -14.75 11.83 8.01
N ILE A 211 -15.63 10.85 7.80
CA ILE A 211 -16.12 10.53 6.45
C ILE A 211 -16.86 11.73 5.83
N SER A 212 -17.57 12.51 6.65
CA SER A 212 -18.30 13.72 6.22
C SER A 212 -17.37 14.80 5.66
N GLU A 213 -16.25 15.09 6.34
CA GLU A 213 -15.25 16.05 5.83
C GLU A 213 -14.65 15.57 4.52
N ARG A 214 -14.37 14.27 4.42
CA ARG A 214 -13.83 13.67 3.20
C ARG A 214 -14.82 13.73 2.03
N VAL A 215 -16.10 13.47 2.26
CA VAL A 215 -17.15 13.59 1.23
C VAL A 215 -17.24 15.03 0.73
N ALA A 216 -17.20 16.02 1.62
CA ALA A 216 -17.22 17.43 1.23
C ALA A 216 -15.97 17.85 0.40
N GLU A 217 -14.79 17.29 0.71
CA GLU A 217 -13.60 17.47 -0.13
C GLU A 217 -13.78 16.87 -1.54
N VAL A 218 -14.31 15.64 -1.60
CA VAL A 218 -14.56 14.94 -2.87
C VAL A 218 -15.57 15.70 -3.73
N GLU A 219 -16.63 16.21 -3.14
CA GLU A 219 -17.64 17.02 -3.82
C GLU A 219 -17.02 18.29 -4.44
N ARG A 220 -16.23 19.05 -3.67
CA ARG A 220 -15.52 20.25 -4.18
C ARG A 220 -14.57 19.94 -5.33
N ASP A 221 -13.92 18.79 -5.32
CA ASP A 221 -13.06 18.37 -6.42
C ASP A 221 -13.85 18.00 -7.68
N LEU A 222 -15.01 17.36 -7.52
CA LEU A 222 -15.89 16.96 -8.63
C LEU A 222 -16.68 18.12 -9.24
N GLN A 223 -17.01 19.17 -8.47
CA GLN A 223 -17.72 20.36 -8.96
C GLN A 223 -16.98 21.10 -10.10
N LYS A 224 -15.68 20.83 -10.28
CA LYS A 224 -14.89 21.34 -11.42
C LYS A 224 -15.20 20.61 -12.73
N HIS A 225 -15.90 19.47 -12.67
CA HIS A 225 -16.10 18.54 -13.78
C HIS A 225 -17.58 18.23 -14.05
N TYR A 226 -18.43 18.28 -13.03
CA TYR A 226 -19.85 17.94 -13.11
C TYR A 226 -20.72 19.02 -12.47
N GLN A 227 -21.93 19.20 -12.99
CA GLN A 227 -22.89 20.18 -12.46
C GLN A 227 -23.71 19.61 -11.31
N HIS A 228 -24.10 18.33 -11.40
CA HIS A 228 -24.94 17.67 -10.41
C HIS A 228 -24.19 16.48 -9.84
N ILE A 229 -24.02 16.46 -8.52
CA ILE A 229 -23.25 15.43 -7.83
C ILE A 229 -24.04 14.96 -6.62
N GLU A 230 -24.37 13.67 -6.58
CA GLU A 230 -24.92 13.00 -5.40
C GLU A 230 -23.90 11.95 -4.94
N ILE A 231 -23.41 12.08 -3.71
CA ILE A 231 -22.42 11.16 -3.14
C ILE A 231 -23.08 10.33 -2.05
N GLN A 232 -23.04 9.01 -2.21
CA GLN A 232 -23.45 8.04 -1.21
C GLN A 232 -22.23 7.30 -0.65
N VAL A 233 -22.09 7.25 0.67
CA VAL A 233 -21.11 6.39 1.32
C VAL A 233 -21.66 4.96 1.31
N LEU A 234 -21.02 4.07 0.54
CA LEU A 234 -21.41 2.66 0.51
C LEU A 234 -20.84 1.90 1.70
N GLY A 235 -19.59 2.17 2.07
CA GLY A 235 -18.97 1.53 3.23
C GLY A 235 -17.70 2.22 3.71
N THR A 236 -17.36 1.94 4.97
CA THR A 236 -16.14 2.38 5.65
C THR A 236 -15.54 1.22 6.44
N TRP A 237 -14.22 1.07 6.39
CA TRP A 237 -13.50 0.01 7.11
C TRP A 237 -12.34 0.61 7.89
N GLU A 238 -12.46 0.65 9.20
CA GLU A 238 -11.42 1.11 10.12
C GLU A 238 -10.16 0.25 10.00
N HIS A 239 -8.99 0.90 10.13
CA HIS A 239 -7.68 0.25 10.10
C HIS A 239 -7.37 -0.55 8.83
N ARG A 240 -8.07 -0.26 7.71
CA ARG A 240 -7.90 -0.91 6.40
C ARG A 240 -7.18 -0.03 5.37
N GLY A 241 -6.35 0.92 5.82
CA GLY A 241 -5.55 1.75 4.92
C GLY A 241 -4.58 0.96 4.02
N ASN A 242 -4.27 -0.28 4.38
CA ASN A 242 -3.43 -1.20 3.60
C ASN A 242 -4.08 -1.68 2.29
N VAL A 243 -5.42 -1.64 2.19
CA VAL A 243 -6.17 -2.28 1.09
C VAL A 243 -6.25 -1.39 -0.16
N GLU A 244 -6.20 -0.08 -0.01
CA GLU A 244 -6.48 0.89 -1.09
C GLU A 244 -5.66 0.61 -2.37
N LEU A 245 -4.35 0.45 -2.23
CA LEU A 245 -3.47 0.25 -3.39
C LEU A 245 -3.73 -1.10 -4.06
N TYR A 246 -4.07 -2.13 -3.28
CA TYR A 246 -4.40 -3.45 -3.84
C TYR A 246 -5.74 -3.43 -4.54
N PHE A 247 -6.75 -2.72 -4.00
CA PHE A 247 -8.01 -2.49 -4.68
C PHE A 247 -7.79 -1.87 -6.06
N LYS A 248 -6.98 -0.80 -6.13
CA LYS A 248 -6.66 -0.13 -7.41
C LYS A 248 -5.95 -1.07 -8.37
N HIS A 249 -5.05 -1.91 -7.88
CA HIS A 249 -4.35 -2.91 -8.69
C HIS A 249 -5.30 -3.98 -9.24
N ARG A 250 -6.16 -4.56 -8.38
CA ARG A 250 -7.15 -5.59 -8.71
C ARG A 250 -8.19 -5.09 -9.71
N TYR A 251 -8.73 -3.89 -9.50
CA TYR A 251 -9.79 -3.32 -10.32
C TYR A 251 -9.28 -2.32 -11.36
N GLN A 252 -7.99 -2.34 -11.70
CA GLN A 252 -7.38 -1.37 -12.62
C GLN A 252 -8.08 -1.29 -13.98
N ALA A 253 -8.67 -2.40 -14.45
CA ALA A 253 -9.39 -2.45 -15.74
C ALA A 253 -10.66 -1.58 -15.75
N PHE A 254 -11.17 -1.21 -14.57
CA PHE A 254 -12.35 -0.36 -14.41
C PHE A 254 -12.00 1.09 -14.07
N ASN A 255 -10.70 1.44 -14.04
CA ASN A 255 -10.26 2.78 -13.71
C ASN A 255 -10.81 3.80 -14.72
N TYR A 256 -11.36 4.89 -14.19
CA TYR A 256 -11.99 5.95 -14.95
C TYR A 256 -11.40 7.31 -14.51
N PRO A 257 -10.35 7.81 -15.19
CA PRO A 257 -9.72 9.07 -14.81
C PRO A 257 -10.60 10.28 -15.16
N ILE A 258 -10.72 11.22 -14.23
CA ILE A 258 -11.46 12.48 -14.39
C ILE A 258 -10.48 13.64 -14.26
N GLY A 259 -10.00 14.18 -15.39
CA GLY A 259 -8.93 15.17 -15.39
C GLY A 259 -7.67 14.65 -14.67
N SER A 260 -7.30 15.26 -13.55
CA SER A 260 -6.18 14.79 -12.70
C SER A 260 -6.57 13.78 -11.63
N LEU A 261 -7.86 13.44 -11.50
CA LEU A 261 -8.37 12.54 -10.47
C LEU A 261 -8.35 11.09 -10.98
N THR A 262 -7.45 10.27 -10.46
CA THR A 262 -7.21 8.89 -10.93
C THR A 262 -7.91 7.82 -10.08
N GLU A 263 -8.71 8.23 -9.09
CA GLU A 263 -9.22 7.36 -8.03
C GLU A 263 -10.67 6.90 -8.23
N TYR A 264 -11.17 7.06 -9.46
CA TYR A 264 -12.55 6.74 -9.82
C TYR A 264 -12.61 5.50 -10.70
N PHE A 265 -13.75 4.80 -10.62
CA PHE A 265 -14.00 3.54 -11.27
C PHE A 265 -15.41 3.53 -11.87
N LYS A 266 -15.52 2.90 -13.04
CA LYS A 266 -16.80 2.64 -13.70
C LYS A 266 -17.03 1.13 -13.81
N PHE A 267 -17.97 0.63 -13.02
CA PHE A 267 -18.34 -0.77 -12.98
C PHE A 267 -19.65 -0.98 -13.74
N SER A 268 -19.76 -2.07 -14.51
CA SER A 268 -21.01 -2.47 -15.15
C SER A 268 -22.02 -3.04 -14.13
N ALA A 269 -21.52 -3.71 -13.10
CA ALA A 269 -22.26 -4.19 -11.94
C ALA A 269 -21.39 -3.95 -10.69
N VAL A 270 -21.93 -3.26 -9.69
CA VAL A 270 -21.18 -2.92 -8.46
C VAL A 270 -21.22 -4.05 -7.44
N GLU A 271 -22.19 -4.94 -7.54
CA GLU A 271 -22.49 -5.98 -6.55
C GLU A 271 -21.29 -6.89 -6.27
N PRO A 272 -20.53 -7.39 -7.27
CA PRO A 272 -19.36 -8.22 -6.99
C PRO A 272 -18.23 -7.47 -6.26
N ILE A 273 -18.06 -6.18 -6.56
CA ILE A 273 -17.04 -5.32 -5.93
C ILE A 273 -17.44 -5.03 -4.49
N TRP A 274 -18.73 -4.72 -4.28
CA TRP A 274 -19.31 -4.52 -2.96
C TRP A 274 -19.20 -5.79 -2.10
N GLN A 275 -19.48 -6.96 -2.67
CA GLN A 275 -19.32 -8.24 -1.99
C GLN A 275 -17.86 -8.50 -1.58
N ASP A 276 -16.88 -8.27 -2.48
CA ASP A 276 -15.45 -8.46 -2.18
C ASP A 276 -15.01 -7.56 -1.00
N LEU A 277 -15.47 -6.30 -0.98
CA LEU A 277 -15.25 -5.38 0.14
C LEU A 277 -15.92 -5.84 1.44
N CYS A 278 -17.17 -6.32 1.37
CA CYS A 278 -17.93 -6.78 2.54
C CYS A 278 -17.40 -8.08 3.16
N GLN A 279 -16.73 -8.92 2.37
CA GLN A 279 -16.10 -10.15 2.87
C GLN A 279 -14.87 -9.87 3.73
N MET A 280 -14.32 -8.65 3.70
CA MET A 280 -13.24 -8.27 4.61
C MET A 280 -13.73 -8.26 6.06
N LYS A 281 -13.09 -9.07 6.90
CA LYS A 281 -13.34 -9.06 8.35
C LYS A 281 -13.00 -7.67 8.93
N LYS A 282 -13.74 -7.23 9.94
CA LYS A 282 -13.35 -6.07 10.76
C LYS A 282 -11.92 -6.28 11.27
N LYS A 283 -11.04 -5.28 11.08
CA LYS A 283 -9.67 -5.34 11.59
C LYS A 283 -9.69 -5.09 13.09
N VAL A 284 -9.26 -6.10 13.85
CA VAL A 284 -8.95 -5.97 15.27
C VAL A 284 -7.45 -5.80 15.37
N LEU A 285 -7.01 -4.69 15.97
CA LEU A 285 -5.58 -4.44 16.19
C LEU A 285 -5.07 -5.39 17.27
N SER A 286 -3.96 -6.07 16.97
CA SER A 286 -3.19 -6.82 17.96
C SER A 286 -2.55 -5.86 18.98
N THR A 287 -2.09 -6.41 20.11
CA THR A 287 -1.36 -5.63 21.13
C THR A 287 -0.17 -4.87 20.55
N GLU A 288 0.56 -5.49 19.62
CA GLU A 288 1.71 -4.85 18.96
C GLU A 288 1.26 -3.69 18.06
N GLU A 289 0.18 -3.86 17.30
CA GLU A 289 -0.38 -2.79 16.46
C GLU A 289 -0.97 -1.64 17.29
N LEU A 290 -1.58 -1.94 18.44
CA LEU A 290 -2.08 -0.91 19.37
C LEU A 290 -0.95 -0.01 19.88
N LYS A 291 0.19 -0.59 20.30
CA LYS A 291 1.39 0.17 20.69
C LYS A 291 1.93 1.07 19.56
N ILE A 292 1.79 0.61 18.32
CA ILE A 292 2.20 1.41 17.15
C ILE A 292 1.25 2.60 16.94
N VAL A 293 -0.06 2.39 17.08
CA VAL A 293 -1.06 3.45 16.88
C VAL A 293 -1.03 4.49 18.00
N GLN A 294 -0.89 4.03 19.25
CA GLN A 294 -0.91 4.85 20.47
C GLN A 294 0.38 5.64 20.71
N ASP A 295 1.43 5.37 19.92
CA ASP A 295 2.72 6.06 20.02
C ASP A 295 3.45 5.89 21.35
N ASP A 296 3.20 4.79 22.05
CA ASP A 296 4.04 4.42 23.18
C ASP A 296 5.48 4.33 22.64
N SER A 297 6.33 5.26 23.05
CA SER A 297 7.75 5.31 22.68
C SER A 297 8.40 3.96 23.00
N ILE A 298 9.42 3.61 22.20
CA ILE A 298 10.23 2.38 22.29
C ILE A 298 10.53 2.02 23.75
#